data_AF-A0A951I1L7-F1
#
_entry.id   AF-A0A951I1L7-F1
#
_cell.length_a   1.000
_cell.length_b   1.000
_cell.length_c   1.000
_cell.angle_alpha   90.00
_cell.angle_beta   90.00
_cell.angle_gamma   90.00
#
_symmetry.space_group_name_H-M   'P 1'
#
loop_
_entity.id
_entity.type
_entity.pdbx_description
1 polymer ?
#
loop_
_entity_poly.entity_id
_entity_poly.type
_entity_poly.pdbx_seq_one_letter_code
_entity_poly.pdbx_strand_id
1 'polypeptide(L)'
;MRRLSVVISIILLLCLPAAQRSQAQGAAERVYLRPTIETYTPAEKRLFLPYLDEARKAADKGVELLAAGKIDELYQGVHPTLKKLASPEQFREAMEKFEQLSEKPVSYEYRNQALIYPNDSSSMADMSRAQSQVWYAVKSEARKNSNLFLIVKTARIGEKHSIILFDAVNYGGELPPWLRYPNAPNKP
;
A
#
# COMPACT_ATOMS: atom_id res chain seq x y z
N MET A 1 -8.84 7.46 -40.75
CA MET A 1 -7.75 7.10 -39.83
C MET A 1 -7.63 8.18 -38.76
N ARG A 2 -8.18 7.95 -37.57
CA ARG A 2 -7.96 8.78 -36.38
C ARG A 2 -7.48 7.83 -35.28
N ARG A 3 -6.19 7.87 -34.96
CA ARG A 3 -5.61 7.15 -33.83
C ARG A 3 -6.13 7.85 -32.57
N LEU A 4 -7.09 7.22 -31.89
CA LEU A 4 -7.41 7.61 -30.52
C LEU A 4 -6.21 7.25 -29.66
N SER A 5 -5.48 8.26 -29.20
CA SER A 5 -4.49 8.14 -28.13
C SER A 5 -5.22 7.75 -26.85
N VAL A 6 -5.32 6.44 -26.62
CA VAL A 6 -5.80 5.86 -25.37
C VAL A 6 -4.66 6.04 -24.36
N VAL A 7 -4.63 7.21 -23.72
CA VAL A 7 -3.85 7.46 -22.50
C VAL A 7 -4.58 6.69 -21.39
N ILE A 8 -4.26 5.40 -21.26
CA ILE A 8 -4.61 4.63 -20.06
C ILE A 8 -3.70 5.15 -18.96
N SER A 9 -4.22 6.13 -18.23
CA SER A 9 -3.68 6.58 -16.95
C SER A 9 -3.56 5.38 -16.04
N ILE A 10 -2.35 4.84 -15.91
CA ILE A 10 -2.00 4.09 -14.71
C ILE A 10 -2.10 5.10 -13.59
N ILE A 11 -3.14 4.95 -12.78
CA ILE A 11 -3.38 5.79 -11.62
C ILE A 11 -2.30 5.42 -10.58
N LEU A 12 -1.08 5.89 -10.82
CA LEU A 12 -0.32 6.50 -9.74
C LEU A 12 -1.17 7.72 -9.38
N LEU A 13 -1.84 7.67 -8.23
CA LEU A 13 -2.78 8.68 -7.76
C LEU A 13 -1.98 9.90 -7.27
N LEU A 14 -1.21 10.47 -8.21
CA LEU A 14 -0.31 11.59 -8.05
C LEU A 14 -1.15 12.83 -7.73
N CYS A 15 -1.10 13.20 -6.45
CA CYS A 15 -1.54 14.49 -5.91
C CYS A 15 -3.00 14.87 -6.22
N LEU A 16 -3.97 14.09 -5.73
CA LEU A 16 -5.24 14.71 -5.34
C LEU A 16 -5.06 15.30 -3.93
N PRO A 17 -5.46 16.56 -3.66
CA PRO A 17 -5.55 17.06 -2.30
C PRO A 17 -6.43 16.11 -1.50
N ALA A 18 -6.05 15.82 -0.25
CA ALA A 18 -6.69 14.81 0.60
C ALA A 18 -8.23 14.94 0.66
N ALA A 19 -8.77 16.14 0.44
CA ALA A 19 -10.19 16.44 0.38
C ALA A 19 -10.95 15.78 -0.79
N GLN A 20 -10.32 15.51 -1.95
CA GLN A 20 -11.00 14.96 -3.13
C GLN A 20 -11.05 13.42 -3.18
N ARG A 21 -10.34 12.72 -2.30
CA ARG A 21 -10.45 11.24 -2.19
C ARG A 21 -11.76 10.78 -1.52
N SER A 22 -12.58 11.69 -0.98
CA SER A 22 -13.79 11.33 -0.23
C SER A 22 -15.03 11.02 -1.10
N GLN A 23 -15.00 11.23 -2.42
CA GLN A 23 -16.22 11.14 -3.25
C GLN A 23 -16.24 10.04 -4.32
N ALA A 24 -15.23 9.16 -4.38
CA ALA A 24 -15.16 8.09 -5.40
C ALA A 24 -14.94 6.67 -4.83
N GLN A 25 -15.37 6.38 -3.60
CA GLN A 25 -15.31 5.03 -3.04
C GLN A 25 -16.70 4.56 -2.60
N GLY A 26 -17.47 4.11 -3.60
CA GLY A 26 -18.64 3.25 -3.39
C GLY A 26 -18.20 1.86 -2.93
N ALA A 27 -17.77 1.77 -1.67
CA ALA A 27 -17.67 0.61 -0.78
C ALA A 27 -16.77 1.07 0.37
N ALA A 28 -17.35 1.45 1.51
CA ALA A 28 -16.55 1.66 2.70
C ALA A 28 -15.77 0.34 2.97
N GLU A 29 -14.47 0.41 3.17
CA GLU A 29 -13.67 -0.73 3.59
C GLU A 29 -13.57 -0.65 5.12
N ARG A 30 -13.63 -1.80 5.82
CA ARG A 30 -13.26 -1.81 7.25
C ARG A 30 -11.74 -1.85 7.34
N VAL A 31 -11.16 -0.84 7.96
CA VAL A 31 -9.72 -0.69 8.10
C VAL A 31 -9.35 -0.75 9.57
N TYR A 32 -8.49 -1.71 9.93
CA TYR A 32 -7.99 -1.88 11.29
C TYR A 32 -6.47 -1.71 11.30
N LEU A 33 -5.98 -0.74 12.05
CA LEU A 33 -4.54 -0.51 12.20
C LEU A 33 -3.92 -1.61 13.04
N ARG A 34 -2.68 -1.98 12.72
CA ARG A 34 -1.92 -2.97 13.48
C ARG A 34 -1.83 -2.62 14.98
N PRO A 35 -1.51 -1.38 15.40
CA PRO A 35 -1.54 -1.00 16.82
C PRO A 35 -2.90 -1.22 17.49
N THR A 36 -4.01 -0.98 16.78
CA THR A 36 -5.35 -1.28 17.30
C THR A 36 -5.54 -2.78 17.50
N ILE A 37 -5.14 -3.61 16.53
CA ILE A 37 -5.20 -5.08 16.63
C ILE A 37 -4.32 -5.60 17.78
N GLU A 38 -3.18 -4.95 18.03
CA GLU A 38 -2.30 -5.27 19.17
C GLU A 38 -2.97 -5.04 20.53
N THR A 39 -4.12 -4.36 20.60
CA THR A 39 -4.93 -4.23 21.83
C THR A 39 -6.04 -5.27 21.97
N TYR A 40 -6.27 -6.12 20.96
CA TYR A 40 -7.34 -7.13 20.97
C TYR A 40 -7.07 -8.26 21.98
N THR A 41 -8.04 -9.16 22.18
CA THR A 41 -7.83 -10.34 23.02
C THR A 41 -6.76 -11.27 22.43
N PRO A 42 -6.10 -12.13 23.23
CA PRO A 42 -5.12 -13.08 22.72
C PRO A 42 -5.64 -14.00 21.61
N ALA A 43 -6.93 -14.38 21.66
CA ALA A 43 -7.56 -15.22 20.63
C ALA A 43 -7.66 -14.48 19.29
N GLU A 44 -8.08 -13.22 19.32
CA GLU A 44 -8.19 -12.36 18.13
C GLU A 44 -6.80 -12.01 17.56
N LYS A 45 -5.82 -11.68 18.41
CA LYS A 45 -4.44 -11.41 17.96
C LYS A 45 -3.85 -12.59 17.18
N ARG A 46 -4.07 -13.82 17.64
CA ARG A 46 -3.58 -15.04 16.98
C ARG A 46 -4.15 -15.22 15.56
N LEU A 47 -5.32 -14.67 15.30
CA LEU A 47 -5.92 -14.69 13.97
C LEU A 47 -5.29 -13.63 13.04
N PHE A 48 -5.11 -12.40 13.53
CA PHE A 48 -4.77 -11.27 12.67
C PHE A 48 -3.27 -10.99 12.54
N LEU A 49 -2.51 -11.07 13.64
CA LEU A 49 -1.09 -10.67 13.63
C LEU A 49 -0.23 -11.55 12.72
N PRO A 50 -0.36 -12.90 12.70
CA PRO A 50 0.43 -13.72 11.78
C PRO A 50 0.17 -13.40 10.31
N TYR A 51 -1.09 -13.09 9.96
CA TYR A 51 -1.43 -12.66 8.60
C TYR A 51 -0.70 -11.35 8.26
N LEU A 52 -0.75 -10.36 9.16
CA LEU A 52 -0.09 -9.08 8.97
C LEU A 52 1.44 -9.23 8.90
N ASP A 53 2.03 -10.12 9.69
CA ASP A 53 3.47 -10.39 9.65
C ASP A 53 3.92 -10.96 8.31
N GLU A 54 3.20 -11.96 7.79
CA GLU A 54 3.49 -12.55 6.48
C GLU A 54 3.24 -11.56 5.33
N ALA A 55 2.16 -10.77 5.42
CA ALA A 55 1.89 -9.70 4.48
C ALA A 55 3.01 -8.65 4.46
N ARG A 56 3.52 -8.28 5.65
CA ARG A 56 4.62 -7.32 5.77
C ARG A 56 5.91 -7.89 5.17
N LYS A 57 6.24 -9.15 5.39
CA LYS A 57 7.42 -9.79 4.75
C LYS A 57 7.37 -9.69 3.23
N ALA A 58 6.20 -9.89 2.64
CA ALA A 58 6.01 -9.73 1.19
C ALA A 58 6.20 -8.27 0.73
N ALA A 59 5.67 -7.31 1.50
CA ALA A 59 5.84 -5.89 1.22
C ALA A 59 7.31 -5.45 1.36
N ASP A 60 7.98 -5.84 2.45
CA ASP A 60 9.40 -5.54 2.71
C ASP A 60 10.27 -6.05 1.56
N LYS A 61 10.07 -7.29 1.11
CA LYS A 61 10.76 -7.85 -0.07
C LYS A 61 10.55 -7.02 -1.34
N GLY A 62 9.33 -6.53 -1.56
CA GLY A 62 9.03 -5.66 -2.71
C GLY A 62 9.76 -4.32 -2.63
N VAL A 63 9.78 -3.73 -1.44
CA VAL A 63 10.49 -2.47 -1.18
C VAL A 63 12.01 -2.64 -1.30
N GLU A 64 12.56 -3.79 -0.88
CA GLU A 64 13.98 -4.12 -1.08
C GLU A 64 14.34 -4.18 -2.56
N LEU A 65 13.51 -4.83 -3.39
CA LEU A 65 13.72 -4.86 -4.84
C LEU A 65 13.61 -3.47 -5.47
N LEU A 66 12.65 -2.66 -5.04
CA LEU A 66 12.50 -1.26 -5.46
C LEU A 66 13.75 -0.44 -5.10
N ALA A 67 14.21 -0.53 -3.85
CA ALA A 67 15.40 0.18 -3.36
C ALA A 67 16.68 -0.25 -4.08
N ALA A 68 16.76 -1.51 -4.51
CA ALA A 68 17.87 -2.04 -5.29
C ALA A 68 17.78 -1.72 -6.80
N GLY A 69 16.76 -1.00 -7.26
CA GLY A 69 16.53 -0.69 -8.68
C GLY A 69 16.17 -1.93 -9.53
N LYS A 70 15.79 -3.05 -8.90
CA LYS A 70 15.46 -4.32 -9.55
C LYS A 70 14.00 -4.35 -10.01
N ILE A 71 13.60 -3.37 -10.82
CA ILE A 71 12.20 -3.12 -11.18
C ILE A 71 11.58 -4.29 -11.95
N ASP A 72 12.36 -4.96 -12.81
CA ASP A 72 11.86 -6.11 -13.57
C ASP A 72 11.61 -7.33 -12.66
N GLU A 73 12.50 -7.59 -11.71
CA GLU A 73 12.33 -8.65 -10.71
C GLU A 73 11.12 -8.36 -9.81
N LEU A 74 10.95 -7.09 -9.42
CA LEU A 74 9.78 -6.63 -8.69
C LEU A 74 8.49 -6.89 -9.48
N TYR A 75 8.43 -6.46 -10.75
CA TYR A 75 7.29 -6.69 -11.62
C TYR A 75 6.99 -8.18 -11.79
N GLN A 76 8.00 -9.05 -11.87
CA GLN A 76 7.72 -10.49 -11.96
C GLN A 76 7.06 -11.06 -10.70
N GLY A 77 7.42 -10.53 -9.52
CA GLY A 77 6.90 -10.97 -8.22
C GLY A 77 5.51 -10.45 -7.85
N VAL A 78 4.97 -9.44 -8.55
CA VAL A 78 3.63 -8.92 -8.24
C VAL A 78 2.52 -9.85 -8.73
N HIS A 79 1.36 -9.76 -8.09
CA HIS A 79 0.18 -10.55 -8.45
C HIS A 79 -0.31 -10.25 -9.88
N PRO A 80 -0.84 -11.24 -10.62
CA PRO A 80 -1.39 -11.02 -11.96
C PRO A 80 -2.44 -9.92 -12.07
N THR A 81 -3.17 -9.60 -11.00
CA THR A 81 -4.09 -8.45 -10.98
C THR A 81 -3.37 -7.15 -11.31
N LEU A 82 -2.18 -6.91 -10.74
CA LEU A 82 -1.40 -5.72 -11.05
C LEU A 82 -0.86 -5.77 -12.48
N LYS A 83 -0.45 -6.95 -12.96
CA LYS A 83 -0.01 -7.17 -14.35
C LYS A 83 -1.13 -6.96 -15.39
N LYS A 84 -2.41 -7.05 -14.98
CA LYS A 84 -3.55 -6.70 -15.83
C LYS A 84 -3.77 -5.20 -15.95
N LEU A 85 -3.27 -4.42 -14.99
CA LEU A 85 -3.43 -2.96 -14.94
C LEU A 85 -2.27 -2.22 -15.60
N ALA A 86 -1.08 -2.82 -15.67
CA ALA A 86 0.11 -2.22 -16.23
C ALA A 86 0.96 -3.27 -16.96
N SER A 87 1.40 -2.94 -18.17
CA SER A 87 2.49 -3.66 -18.84
C SER A 87 3.81 -3.49 -18.07
N PRO A 88 4.83 -4.33 -18.34
CA PRO A 88 6.16 -4.17 -17.73
C PRO A 88 6.76 -2.77 -17.94
N GLU A 89 6.62 -2.21 -19.15
CA GLU A 89 7.15 -0.90 -19.53
C GLU A 89 6.43 0.22 -18.77
N GLN A 90 5.12 0.10 -18.71
CA GLN A 90 4.23 0.97 -17.95
C GLN A 90 4.52 0.96 -16.44
N PHE A 91 4.82 -0.21 -15.88
CA PHE A 91 5.24 -0.36 -14.49
C PHE A 91 6.60 0.30 -14.26
N ARG A 92 7.56 0.15 -15.18
CA ARG A 92 8.86 0.82 -15.11
C ARG A 92 8.73 2.33 -15.14
N GLU A 93 7.96 2.87 -16.08
CA GLU A 93 7.70 4.31 -16.18
C GLU A 93 7.05 4.86 -14.89
N ALA A 94 6.12 4.10 -14.30
CA ALA A 94 5.51 4.44 -13.01
C ALA A 94 6.54 4.51 -11.87
N MET A 95 7.48 3.56 -11.80
CA MET A 95 8.53 3.55 -10.78
C MET A 95 9.55 4.67 -11.00
N GLU A 96 9.91 4.99 -12.24
CA GLU A 96 10.78 6.13 -12.58
C GLU A 96 10.13 7.46 -12.19
N LYS A 97 8.84 7.64 -12.47
CA LYS A 97 8.08 8.83 -12.04
C LYS A 97 8.04 8.95 -10.51
N PHE A 98 7.88 7.83 -9.81
CA PHE A 98 7.93 7.82 -8.36
C PHE A 98 9.33 8.21 -7.84
N GLU A 99 10.40 7.68 -8.44
CA GLU A 99 11.78 8.03 -8.09
C GLU A 99 12.03 9.54 -8.27
N GLN A 100 11.59 10.10 -9.39
CA GLN A 100 11.65 11.54 -9.67
C GLN A 100 10.86 12.35 -8.64
N LEU A 101 9.63 11.96 -8.33
CA LEU A 101 8.79 12.63 -7.32
C LEU A 101 9.45 12.60 -5.93
N SER A 102 10.09 11.49 -5.60
CA SER A 102 10.78 11.32 -4.33
C SER A 102 12.14 12.03 -4.27
N GLU A 103 12.59 12.63 -5.38
CA GLU A 103 13.90 13.30 -5.50
C GLU A 103 15.07 12.36 -5.15
N LYS A 104 15.04 11.15 -5.73
CA LYS A 104 15.98 10.04 -5.47
C LYS A 104 15.91 9.55 -4.02
N PRO A 105 15.11 8.51 -3.74
CA PRO A 105 14.91 8.01 -2.39
C PRO A 105 16.18 7.29 -1.92
N VAL A 106 16.67 7.65 -0.73
CA VAL A 106 17.80 6.96 -0.08
C VAL A 106 17.35 5.84 0.85
N SER A 107 16.13 5.90 1.38
CA SER A 107 15.61 4.81 2.23
C SER A 107 14.08 4.82 2.33
N TYR A 108 13.54 3.67 2.71
CA TYR A 108 12.13 3.46 3.02
C TYR A 108 12.02 2.99 4.47
N GLU A 109 11.35 3.77 5.32
CA GLU A 109 11.18 3.44 6.74
C GLU A 109 9.75 2.97 7.00
N TYR A 110 9.58 1.74 7.50
CA TYR A 110 8.28 1.24 7.93
C TYR A 110 7.66 2.18 8.98
N ARG A 111 6.39 2.55 8.79
CA ARG A 111 5.65 3.42 9.72
C ARG A 111 4.46 2.74 10.35
N ASN A 112 3.63 2.07 9.56
CA ASN A 112 2.44 1.39 10.06
C ASN A 112 1.93 0.36 9.05
N GLN A 113 0.93 -0.41 9.47
CA GLN A 113 0.25 -1.41 8.67
C GLN A 113 -1.23 -1.46 9.07
N ALA A 114 -2.10 -1.78 8.11
CA ALA A 114 -3.51 -2.01 8.35
C ALA A 114 -3.98 -3.30 7.71
N LEU A 115 -4.96 -3.92 8.37
CA LEU A 115 -5.81 -4.96 7.82
C LEU A 115 -7.04 -4.30 7.21
N ILE A 116 -7.35 -4.65 5.96
CA ILE A 116 -8.47 -4.09 5.19
C ILE A 116 -9.42 -5.22 4.84
N TYR A 117 -10.71 -5.03 5.12
CA TYR A 117 -11.78 -5.93 4.68
C TYR A 117 -12.77 -5.21 3.78
N PRO A 118 -13.30 -5.91 2.76
CA PRO A 118 -14.55 -5.55 2.13
C PRO A 118 -15.69 -5.45 3.18
N ASN A 119 -16.53 -4.42 3.08
CA ASN A 119 -17.68 -4.24 3.99
C ASN A 119 -18.72 -5.36 3.91
N ASP A 120 -18.81 -6.04 2.76
CA ASP A 120 -19.72 -7.16 2.54
C ASP A 120 -19.22 -8.48 3.16
N SER A 121 -18.03 -8.49 3.79
CA SER A 121 -17.56 -9.67 4.51
C SER A 121 -18.33 -9.82 5.84
N SER A 122 -19.16 -10.85 5.95
CA SER A 122 -19.96 -11.10 7.16
C SER A 122 -19.10 -11.54 8.36
N SER A 123 -17.85 -11.96 8.15
CA SER A 123 -16.96 -12.41 9.23
C SER A 123 -15.53 -11.90 9.05
N MET A 124 -14.98 -11.30 10.11
CA MET A 124 -13.55 -10.97 10.17
C MET A 124 -12.67 -12.21 10.33
N ALA A 125 -13.24 -13.37 10.67
CA ALA A 125 -12.49 -14.63 10.72
C ALA A 125 -12.07 -15.11 9.32
N ASP A 126 -12.74 -14.66 8.27
CA ASP A 126 -12.38 -14.99 6.90
C ASP A 126 -11.22 -14.12 6.39
N MET A 127 -10.00 -14.58 6.66
CA MET A 127 -8.78 -13.93 6.19
C MET A 127 -8.54 -14.07 4.68
N SER A 128 -9.33 -14.87 3.95
CA SER A 128 -9.13 -15.08 2.50
C SER A 128 -9.46 -13.83 1.67
N ARG A 129 -10.35 -12.98 2.20
CA ARG A 129 -10.77 -11.73 1.57
C ARG A 129 -10.05 -10.50 2.14
N ALA A 130 -9.26 -10.69 3.19
CA ALA A 130 -8.48 -9.63 3.79
C ALA A 130 -7.40 -9.14 2.82
N GLN A 131 -7.03 -7.88 2.98
CA GLN A 131 -5.83 -7.29 2.41
C GLN A 131 -5.02 -6.65 3.53
N SER A 132 -3.72 -6.49 3.30
CA SER A 132 -2.86 -5.69 4.15
C SER A 132 -2.37 -4.48 3.36
N GLN A 133 -2.35 -3.32 4.01
CA GLN A 133 -1.75 -2.10 3.49
C GLN A 133 -0.62 -1.67 4.41
N VAL A 134 0.59 -1.59 3.87
CA VAL A 134 1.79 -1.19 4.60
C VAL A 134 2.22 0.21 4.14
N TRP A 135 2.56 1.07 5.08
CA TRP A 135 3.04 2.42 4.82
C TRP A 135 4.52 2.54 5.16
N TYR A 136 5.31 3.00 4.18
CA TYR A 136 6.71 3.33 4.34
C TYR A 136 6.91 4.82 4.11
N ALA A 137 7.53 5.51 5.06
CA ALA A 137 8.01 6.87 4.84
C ALA A 137 9.18 6.83 3.87
N VAL A 138 9.11 7.65 2.82
CA VAL A 138 10.16 7.77 1.81
C VAL A 138 11.11 8.88 2.25
N LYS A 139 12.38 8.57 2.46
CA LYS A 139 13.41 9.56 2.76
C LYS A 139 14.26 9.78 1.53
N SER A 140 14.49 11.05 1.19
CA SER A 140 15.47 11.47 0.19
C SER A 140 16.45 12.47 0.79
N GLU A 141 17.60 12.66 0.13
CA GLU A 141 18.59 13.63 0.58
C GLU A 141 18.04 15.06 0.56
N ALA A 142 17.21 15.36 -0.44
CA ALA A 142 16.57 16.66 -0.64
C ALA A 142 15.39 16.90 0.33
N ARG A 143 14.76 15.85 0.88
CA ARG A 143 13.63 15.95 1.82
C ARG A 143 13.77 14.98 2.98
N LYS A 144 14.61 15.34 3.97
CA LYS A 144 14.78 14.56 5.21
C LYS A 144 13.47 14.38 6.01
N ASN A 145 12.52 15.32 5.86
CA ASN A 145 11.20 15.31 6.51
C ASN A 145 10.06 15.21 5.48
N SER A 146 10.27 14.46 4.39
CA SER A 146 9.21 14.28 3.39
C SER A 146 8.00 13.58 4.03
N ASN A 147 6.80 14.12 3.79
CA ASN A 147 5.54 13.46 4.09
C ASN A 147 5.08 12.59 2.90
N LEU A 148 6.04 12.12 2.10
CA LEU A 148 5.80 11.17 1.02
C LEU A 148 5.85 9.77 1.62
N PHE A 149 4.80 9.01 1.35
CA PHE A 149 4.67 7.63 1.77
C PHE A 149 4.50 6.73 0.56
N LEU A 150 5.30 5.67 0.52
CA LEU A 150 5.05 4.52 -0.33
C LEU A 150 4.05 3.62 0.40
N ILE A 151 2.99 3.25 -0.32
CA ILE A 151 1.94 2.37 0.14
C ILE A 151 2.04 1.07 -0.65
N VAL A 152 2.16 -0.05 0.06
CA VAL A 152 2.21 -1.38 -0.54
C VAL A 152 0.99 -2.16 -0.05
N LYS A 153 0.09 -2.52 -0.98
CA LYS A 153 -1.00 -3.45 -0.65
C LYS A 153 -0.62 -4.87 -1.03
N THR A 154 -0.91 -5.79 -0.12
CA THR A 154 -0.69 -7.23 -0.28
C THR A 154 -1.97 -7.99 0.03
N ALA A 155 -2.17 -9.13 -0.61
CA ALA A 155 -3.23 -10.07 -0.28
C ALA A 155 -2.70 -11.50 -0.22
N ARG A 156 -3.37 -12.37 0.54
CA ARG A 156 -3.07 -13.81 0.56
C ARG A 156 -3.69 -14.48 -0.66
N ILE A 157 -2.84 -15.07 -1.50
CA ILE A 157 -3.23 -15.78 -2.72
C ILE A 157 -2.68 -17.21 -2.62
N GLY A 158 -3.58 -18.17 -2.44
CA GLY A 158 -3.20 -19.52 -2.03
C GLY A 158 -2.51 -19.48 -0.67
N GLU A 159 -1.29 -19.98 -0.60
CA GLU A 159 -0.50 -20.06 0.64
C GLU A 159 0.46 -18.89 0.87
N LYS A 160 0.52 -17.92 -0.06
CA LYS A 160 1.53 -16.83 -0.02
C LYS A 160 0.88 -15.45 -0.07
N HIS A 161 1.54 -14.48 0.55
CA HIS A 161 1.21 -13.08 0.34
C HIS A 161 1.91 -12.54 -0.90
N SER A 162 1.13 -11.87 -1.75
CA SER A 162 1.64 -11.23 -2.97
C SER A 162 1.24 -9.77 -2.99
N ILE A 163 2.12 -8.94 -3.56
CA ILE A 163 1.83 -7.52 -3.76
C ILE A 163 0.78 -7.37 -4.85
N ILE A 164 -0.29 -6.63 -4.54
CA ILE A 164 -1.41 -6.37 -5.44
C ILE A 164 -1.47 -4.92 -5.89
N LEU A 165 -0.78 -4.00 -5.18
CA LEU A 165 -0.72 -2.59 -5.54
C LEU A 165 0.52 -1.91 -4.94
N PHE A 166 1.12 -1.02 -5.72
CA PHE A 166 1.98 0.06 -5.25
C PHE A 166 1.27 1.39 -5.45
N ASP A 167 1.28 2.24 -4.43
CA ASP A 167 0.75 3.61 -4.49
C ASP A 167 1.69 4.56 -3.73
N ALA A 168 1.60 5.85 -4.01
CA ALA A 168 2.40 6.88 -3.35
C ALA A 168 1.52 8.07 -2.98
N VAL A 169 1.66 8.55 -1.74
CA VAL A 169 0.86 9.67 -1.23
C VAL A 169 1.77 10.67 -0.55
N ASN A 170 1.68 11.93 -0.98
CA ASN A 170 2.30 13.05 -0.29
C ASN A 170 1.25 13.74 0.60
N TYR A 171 1.44 13.69 1.91
CA TYR A 171 0.54 14.32 2.88
C TYR A 171 0.88 15.81 3.15
N GLY A 172 1.76 16.43 2.35
CA GLY A 172 1.86 17.89 2.27
C GLY A 172 2.31 18.61 3.53
N GLY A 173 3.11 17.98 4.40
CA GLY A 173 3.55 18.58 5.67
C GLY A 173 2.93 17.91 6.90
N GLU A 174 1.89 17.13 6.70
CA GLU A 174 1.07 16.57 7.76
C GLU A 174 1.26 15.05 7.89
N LEU A 175 1.40 14.53 9.12
CA LEU A 175 1.36 13.08 9.31
C LEU A 175 -0.04 12.56 8.96
N PRO A 176 -0.16 11.41 8.26
CA PRO A 176 -1.46 10.78 8.05
C PRO A 176 -2.22 10.61 9.38
N PRO A 177 -3.56 10.79 9.42
CA PRO A 177 -4.35 10.74 10.65
C PRO A 177 -4.12 9.48 11.52
N TRP A 178 -3.86 8.33 10.89
CA TRP A 178 -3.57 7.06 11.57
C TRP A 178 -2.14 6.92 12.12
N LEU A 179 -1.24 7.85 11.80
CA LEU A 179 0.07 7.99 12.46
C LEU A 179 0.01 9.00 13.61
N ARG A 180 -1.01 9.88 13.65
CA ARG A 180 -1.21 10.84 14.75
C ARG A 180 -1.77 10.17 16.01
N TYR A 181 -2.59 9.14 15.83
CA TYR A 181 -3.29 8.46 16.92
C TYR A 181 -3.21 6.93 16.77
N PRO A 182 -2.08 6.30 17.12
CA PRO A 182 -1.92 4.84 16.98
C PRO A 182 -2.95 4.04 17.80
N ASN A 183 -3.56 4.63 18.83
CA ASN A 183 -4.47 3.95 19.75
C ASN A 183 -5.94 4.41 19.65
N ALA A 184 -6.34 5.09 18.57
CA ALA A 184 -7.74 5.47 18.41
C ALA A 184 -8.62 4.19 18.37
N PRO A 185 -9.60 4.04 19.27
CA PRO A 185 -10.38 2.83 19.39
C PRO A 185 -11.41 2.78 18.26
N ASN A 186 -11.03 2.21 17.12
CA ASN A 186 -12.01 1.65 16.19
C ASN A 186 -12.25 0.20 16.61
N LYS A 187 -12.92 0.03 17.75
CA LYS A 187 -13.53 -1.27 18.07
C LYS A 187 -14.76 -1.45 17.17
N PRO A 188 -14.96 -2.64 16.58
CA PRO A 188 -16.22 -2.96 15.90
C PRO A 188 -17.40 -2.88 16.85
#